data_AF-A0A1F7U4T9-F1
#
_entry.id   AF-A0A1F7U4T9-F1
#
_cell.length_a   1.000
_cell.length_b   1.000
_cell.length_c   1.000
_cell.angle_alpha   90.00
_cell.angle_beta   90.00
_cell.angle_gamma   90.00
#
_symmetry.space_group_name_H-M   'P 1'
#
loop_
_entity.id
_entity.type
_entity.pdbx_description
1 polymer ?
#
loop_
_entity_poly.entity_id
_entity_poly.type
_entity_poly.pdbx_seq_one_letter_code
_entity_poly.pdbx_strand_id
1 'polypeptide(L)'
;MLYRAVGNRCAVILDSLRLPISRQEILTILNHLGFVRVKIDIIAFARQCIGTSRYRRGARPSEAPTVVDCSSFVKWLYAERGVWLPRRSIQQRELGEVVALSEVIVGDLVFVSGWIDYFHDDPTDGVGHVGIVSGDNAVIHAANRKTNVVESPLDKFVGKNGFRGARRYIPKGVETLTLETPSSREVEIADDLRWIILQSLPRGKRS
;
A
#
# COMPACT_ATOMS: atom_id res chain seq x y z
N MET A 1 4.54 12.50 -1.28
CA MET A 1 4.91 11.13 -1.68
C MET A 1 4.48 10.95 -3.12
N LEU A 2 5.37 10.51 -4.02
CA LEU A 2 5.02 10.22 -5.40
C LEU A 2 4.61 8.75 -5.49
N TYR A 3 3.35 8.48 -5.80
CA TYR A 3 2.86 7.12 -5.95
C TYR A 3 3.13 6.60 -7.36
N ARG A 4 3.53 5.33 -7.46
CA ARG A 4 3.61 4.58 -8.70
C ARG A 4 2.34 3.76 -8.87
N ALA A 5 1.76 3.80 -10.07
CA ALA A 5 0.56 3.05 -10.42
C ALA A 5 0.81 1.52 -10.40
N VAL A 6 -0.26 0.76 -10.20
CA VAL A 6 -0.27 -0.70 -10.22
C VAL A 6 -1.47 -1.20 -10.99
N GLY A 7 -1.23 -1.93 -12.09
CA GLY A 7 -2.30 -2.30 -13.01
C GLY A 7 -2.97 -1.05 -13.57
N ASN A 8 -4.30 -1.00 -13.52
CA ASN A 8 -5.09 0.17 -13.89
C ASN A 8 -5.39 1.09 -12.69
N ARG A 9 -4.64 1.02 -11.58
CA ARG A 9 -4.92 1.82 -10.38
C ARG A 9 -3.76 2.72 -10.00
N CYS A 10 -4.08 3.94 -9.60
CA CYS A 10 -3.11 4.91 -9.11
C CYS A 10 -3.62 5.59 -7.84
N ALA A 11 -2.84 5.53 -6.76
CA ALA A 11 -3.06 6.35 -5.59
C ALA A 11 -2.62 7.80 -5.87
N VAL A 12 -3.38 8.78 -5.41
CA VAL A 12 -3.04 10.20 -5.60
C VAL A 12 -3.52 11.07 -4.44
N ILE A 13 -2.69 12.03 -4.06
CA ILE A 13 -3.08 13.16 -3.21
C ILE A 13 -3.25 14.35 -4.16
N LEU A 14 -4.48 14.79 -4.42
CA LEU A 14 -4.73 15.81 -5.45
C LEU A 14 -3.97 17.11 -5.18
N ASP A 15 -3.87 17.49 -3.91
CA ASP A 15 -3.18 18.73 -3.51
C ASP A 15 -1.67 18.67 -3.80
N SER A 16 -1.08 17.46 -3.87
CA SER A 16 0.33 17.31 -4.27
C SER A 16 0.56 17.55 -5.76
N LEU A 17 -0.50 17.56 -6.58
CA LEU A 17 -0.39 17.86 -8.01
C LEU A 17 -0.14 19.35 -8.27
N ARG A 18 -0.35 20.24 -7.27
CA ARG A 18 -0.07 21.70 -7.35
C ARG A 18 -0.66 22.38 -8.59
N LEU A 19 -1.90 22.03 -8.95
CA LEU A 19 -2.59 22.57 -10.13
C LEU A 19 -3.26 23.93 -9.81
N PRO A 20 -3.32 24.88 -10.75
CA PRO A 20 -3.89 26.22 -10.53
C PRO A 20 -5.43 26.24 -10.62
N ILE A 21 -6.08 25.16 -10.20
CA ILE A 21 -7.54 24.96 -10.30
C ILE A 21 -8.06 24.28 -9.03
N SER A 22 -9.36 24.40 -8.78
CA SER A 22 -9.98 23.78 -7.60
C SER A 22 -9.96 22.25 -7.65
N ARG A 23 -10.02 21.62 -6.47
CA ARG A 23 -10.17 20.16 -6.33
C ARG A 23 -11.38 19.63 -7.11
N GLN A 24 -12.48 20.37 -7.11
CA GLN A 24 -13.69 19.99 -7.84
C GLN A 24 -13.47 20.03 -9.36
N GLU A 25 -12.79 21.05 -9.88
CA GLU A 25 -12.41 21.12 -11.30
C GLU A 25 -11.49 19.95 -11.71
N ILE A 26 -10.49 19.61 -10.88
CA ILE A 26 -9.61 18.45 -11.11
C ILE A 26 -10.44 17.18 -11.27
N LEU A 27 -11.35 16.93 -10.33
CA LEU A 27 -12.19 15.74 -10.33
C LEU A 27 -13.13 15.69 -11.53
N THR A 28 -13.71 16.82 -11.93
CA THR A 28 -14.56 16.90 -13.13
C THR A 28 -13.77 16.58 -14.40
N ILE A 29 -12.55 17.13 -14.54
CA ILE A 29 -11.68 16.84 -15.69
C ILE A 29 -11.32 15.35 -15.71
N LEU A 30 -10.85 14.80 -14.59
CA LEU A 30 -10.49 13.38 -14.50
C LEU A 30 -11.67 12.48 -14.88
N ASN A 31 -12.88 12.78 -14.39
CA ASN A 31 -14.08 12.04 -14.74
C ASN A 31 -14.40 12.11 -16.24
N HIS A 32 -14.34 13.29 -16.86
CA HIS A 32 -14.54 13.44 -18.31
C HIS A 32 -13.50 12.68 -19.13
N LEU A 33 -12.29 12.52 -18.60
CA LEU A 33 -11.21 11.77 -19.24
C LEU A 33 -11.31 10.25 -18.98
N GLY A 34 -12.34 9.79 -18.26
CA GLY A 34 -12.61 8.37 -18.01
C GLY A 34 -11.96 7.80 -16.75
N PHE A 35 -11.38 8.63 -15.87
CA PHE A 35 -10.88 8.17 -14.58
C PHE A 35 -12.03 8.00 -13.59
N VAL A 36 -12.02 6.90 -12.84
CA VAL A 36 -13.06 6.59 -11.85
C VAL A 36 -12.44 6.56 -10.46
N ARG A 37 -13.06 7.26 -9.50
CA ARG A 37 -12.66 7.13 -8.09
C ARG A 37 -13.24 5.85 -7.53
N VAL A 38 -12.37 5.01 -6.97
CA VAL A 38 -12.79 3.78 -6.28
C VAL A 38 -12.48 3.86 -4.79
N LYS A 39 -13.42 3.37 -3.97
CA LYS A 39 -13.23 3.24 -2.52
C LYS A 39 -12.72 1.85 -2.23
N ILE A 40 -11.51 1.77 -1.69
CA ILE A 40 -10.85 0.50 -1.34
C ILE A 40 -10.53 0.53 0.15
N ASP A 41 -11.07 -0.46 0.86
CA ASP A 41 -10.76 -0.75 2.25
C ASP A 41 -9.85 -1.98 2.31
N ILE A 42 -8.56 -1.73 2.46
CA ILE A 42 -7.55 -2.78 2.49
C ILE A 42 -7.65 -3.66 3.73
N ILE A 43 -8.23 -3.17 4.84
CA ILE A 43 -8.41 -3.97 6.04
C ILE A 43 -9.60 -4.91 5.88
N ALA A 44 -10.68 -4.46 5.25
CA ALA A 44 -11.80 -5.33 4.88
C ALA A 44 -11.32 -6.47 3.96
N PHE A 45 -10.52 -6.17 2.94
CA PHE A 45 -9.91 -7.18 2.07
C PHE A 45 -8.97 -8.13 2.83
N ALA A 46 -8.15 -7.59 3.74
CA ALA A 46 -7.28 -8.40 4.58
C ALA A 46 -8.08 -9.37 5.48
N ARG A 47 -9.20 -8.92 6.07
CA ARG A 47 -10.09 -9.76 6.89
C ARG A 47 -10.79 -10.84 6.08
N GLN A 48 -11.21 -10.56 4.85
CA GLN A 48 -11.79 -11.57 3.95
C GLN A 48 -10.82 -12.71 3.63
N CYS A 49 -9.51 -12.47 3.73
CA CYS A 49 -8.47 -13.47 3.50
C CYS A 49 -8.30 -14.45 4.68
N ILE A 50 -8.83 -14.12 5.87
CA ILE A 50 -8.74 -14.98 7.05
C ILE A 50 -9.59 -16.23 6.84
N GLY A 51 -8.98 -17.40 6.96
CA GLY A 51 -9.62 -18.70 6.71
C GLY A 51 -9.76 -19.09 5.24
N THR A 52 -9.66 -18.15 4.31
CA THR A 52 -9.84 -18.38 2.86
C THR A 52 -8.51 -18.52 2.14
N SER A 53 -7.59 -17.56 2.30
CA SER A 53 -6.28 -17.57 1.67
C SER A 53 -5.38 -18.66 2.26
N ARG A 54 -4.47 -19.20 1.44
CA ARG A 54 -3.47 -20.20 1.86
C ARG A 54 -2.07 -19.60 1.87
N TYR A 55 -1.31 -19.91 2.92
CA TYR A 55 0.09 -19.47 2.98
C TYR A 55 0.99 -20.39 2.15
N ARG A 56 1.82 -19.80 1.29
CA ARG A 56 2.96 -20.48 0.65
C ARG A 56 4.14 -19.53 0.54
N ARG A 57 5.27 -19.91 1.13
CA ARG A 57 6.53 -19.15 1.01
C ARG A 57 6.88 -18.94 -0.47
N GLY A 58 7.17 -17.70 -0.85
CA GLY A 58 7.49 -17.34 -2.23
C GLY A 58 6.27 -17.26 -3.14
N ALA A 59 5.05 -17.11 -2.61
CA ALA A 59 3.85 -16.88 -3.42
C ALA A 59 4.03 -15.64 -4.31
N ARG A 60 3.65 -15.74 -5.58
CA ARG A 60 3.72 -14.61 -6.50
C ARG A 60 2.57 -13.64 -6.20
N PRO A 61 2.75 -12.32 -6.36
CA PRO A 61 1.65 -11.38 -6.17
C PRO A 61 0.43 -11.67 -7.05
N SER A 62 0.62 -12.27 -8.22
CA SER A 62 -0.45 -12.69 -9.13
C SER A 62 -1.30 -13.87 -8.63
N GLU A 63 -0.88 -14.56 -7.57
CA GLU A 63 -1.63 -15.65 -6.95
C GLU A 63 -2.52 -15.19 -5.78
N ALA A 64 -2.37 -13.92 -5.37
CA ALA A 64 -3.20 -13.31 -4.37
C ALA A 64 -4.62 -13.04 -4.94
N PRO A 65 -5.68 -13.13 -4.11
CA PRO A 65 -5.63 -13.40 -2.67
C PRO A 65 -5.54 -14.89 -2.32
N THR A 66 -5.72 -15.82 -3.27
CA THR A 66 -5.86 -17.26 -2.99
C THR A 66 -4.63 -17.87 -2.32
N VAL A 67 -3.43 -17.54 -2.82
CA VAL A 67 -2.16 -18.03 -2.26
C VAL A 67 -1.22 -16.84 -2.02
N VAL A 68 -0.73 -16.72 -0.79
CA VAL A 68 0.08 -15.57 -0.36
C VAL A 68 1.24 -15.96 0.55
N ASP A 69 2.28 -15.14 0.62
CA ASP A 69 3.17 -15.03 1.77
C ASP A 69 3.06 -13.63 2.38
N CYS A 70 3.79 -13.36 3.46
CA CYS A 70 3.67 -12.11 4.20
C CYS A 70 3.83 -10.87 3.32
N SER A 71 4.90 -10.83 2.53
CA SER A 71 5.23 -9.71 1.64
C SER A 71 4.36 -9.65 0.39
N SER A 72 3.94 -10.79 -0.20
CA SER A 72 3.02 -10.77 -1.34
C SER A 72 1.60 -10.39 -0.93
N PHE A 73 1.19 -10.72 0.29
CA PHE A 73 -0.10 -10.36 0.88
C PHE A 73 -0.25 -8.84 1.01
N VAL A 74 0.68 -8.18 1.72
CA VAL A 74 0.64 -6.72 1.87
C VAL A 74 0.86 -5.99 0.54
N LYS A 75 1.69 -6.54 -0.36
CA LYS A 75 1.86 -6.00 -1.71
C LYS A 75 0.54 -6.03 -2.50
N TRP A 76 -0.23 -7.11 -2.40
CA TRP A 76 -1.53 -7.20 -3.06
C TRP A 76 -2.53 -6.20 -2.48
N LEU A 77 -2.64 -6.12 -1.15
CA LEU A 77 -3.54 -5.17 -0.48
C LEU A 77 -3.27 -3.72 -0.91
N TYR A 78 -1.99 -3.31 -0.95
CA TYR A 78 -1.63 -1.97 -1.39
C TYR A 78 -1.78 -1.76 -2.91
N ALA A 79 -1.58 -2.81 -3.71
CA ALA A 79 -1.89 -2.76 -5.15
C ALA A 79 -3.39 -2.49 -5.40
N GLU A 80 -4.29 -3.05 -4.60
CA GLU A 80 -5.72 -2.73 -4.67
C GLU A 80 -5.98 -1.24 -4.43
N ARG A 81 -5.19 -0.59 -3.55
CA ARG A 81 -5.23 0.85 -3.31
C ARG A 81 -4.44 1.68 -4.33
N GLY A 82 -3.86 1.07 -5.37
CA GLY A 82 -3.04 1.76 -6.37
C GLY A 82 -1.69 2.24 -5.84
N VAL A 83 -1.17 1.60 -4.79
CA VAL A 83 0.15 1.88 -4.20
C VAL A 83 1.08 0.72 -4.52
N TRP A 84 2.14 1.00 -5.27
CA TRP A 84 3.15 -0.01 -5.56
C TRP A 84 4.04 -0.29 -4.35
N LEU A 85 4.23 -1.57 -4.04
CA LEU A 85 5.23 -2.07 -3.10
C LEU A 85 6.20 -3.04 -3.79
N PRO A 86 7.48 -3.11 -3.40
CA PRO A 86 8.40 -4.14 -3.87
C PRO A 86 8.02 -5.52 -3.35
N ARG A 87 8.64 -6.58 -3.91
CA ARG A 87 8.25 -7.97 -3.60
C ARG A 87 8.68 -8.42 -2.21
N ARG A 88 9.82 -7.94 -1.69
CA ARG A 88 10.41 -8.44 -0.43
C ARG A 88 10.10 -7.50 0.72
N SER A 89 9.80 -8.05 1.90
CA SER A 89 9.52 -7.29 3.12
C SER A 89 10.64 -6.32 3.50
N ILE A 90 11.91 -6.74 3.37
CA ILE A 90 13.06 -5.85 3.62
C ILE A 90 13.03 -4.60 2.72
N GLN A 91 12.69 -4.74 1.44
CA GLN A 91 12.57 -3.61 0.52
C GLN A 91 11.31 -2.79 0.78
N GLN A 92 10.23 -3.43 1.22
CA GLN A 92 8.99 -2.73 1.60
C GLN A 92 9.28 -1.79 2.76
N ARG A 93 10.02 -2.25 3.77
CA ARG A 93 10.45 -1.45 4.92
C ARG A 93 11.21 -0.19 4.51
N GLU A 94 11.96 -0.20 3.41
CA GLU A 94 12.70 1.00 2.97
C GLU A 94 11.85 2.09 2.31
N LEU A 95 10.55 1.82 2.11
CA LEU A 95 9.60 2.76 1.53
C LEU A 95 8.59 3.25 2.55
N GLY A 96 8.01 4.42 2.27
CA GLY A 96 7.03 5.04 3.14
C GLY A 96 7.66 5.85 4.28
N GLU A 97 6.79 6.52 5.05
CA GLU A 97 7.17 7.28 6.22
C GLU A 97 7.53 6.34 7.37
N VAL A 98 8.66 6.60 8.05
CA VAL A 98 9.04 5.89 9.28
C VAL A 98 8.05 6.26 10.38
N VAL A 99 7.50 5.27 11.07
CA VAL A 99 6.62 5.52 12.22
C VAL A 99 7.10 4.75 13.46
N ALA A 100 6.99 5.37 14.63
CA ALA A 100 7.22 4.68 15.89
C ALA A 100 6.14 3.62 16.12
N LEU A 101 6.49 2.50 16.77
CA LEU A 101 5.52 1.43 17.03
C LEU A 101 4.31 1.92 17.86
N SER A 102 4.51 2.89 18.76
CA SER A 102 3.45 3.51 19.55
C SER A 102 2.52 4.44 18.77
N GLU A 103 2.89 4.80 17.54
CA GLU A 103 2.16 5.74 16.69
C GLU A 103 1.56 5.08 15.45
N VAL A 104 1.65 3.75 15.36
CA VAL A 104 1.08 3.01 14.24
C VAL A 104 -0.43 3.19 14.22
N ILE A 105 -0.96 3.35 13.01
CA ILE A 105 -2.39 3.44 12.75
C ILE A 105 -2.83 2.32 11.82
N VAL A 106 -4.14 2.16 11.70
CA VAL A 106 -4.76 1.25 10.74
C VAL A 106 -4.17 1.47 9.34
N GLY A 107 -3.71 0.38 8.74
CA GLY A 107 -3.07 0.38 7.43
C GLY A 107 -1.54 0.41 7.49
N ASP A 108 -0.90 0.89 8.56
CA ASP A 108 0.57 0.87 8.64
C ASP A 108 1.11 -0.56 8.58
N LEU A 109 2.28 -0.74 7.99
CA LEU A 109 2.97 -2.03 7.99
C LEU A 109 3.97 -2.11 9.13
N VAL A 110 3.95 -3.23 9.85
CA VAL A 110 4.91 -3.53 10.92
C VAL A 110 5.80 -4.66 10.46
N PHE A 111 7.10 -4.44 10.54
CA PHE A 111 8.14 -5.36 10.11
C PHE A 111 8.79 -5.98 11.34
N VAL A 112 9.01 -7.29 11.28
CA VAL A 112 9.64 -8.03 12.38
C VAL A 112 10.67 -9.04 11.88
N SER A 113 11.54 -9.50 12.78
CA SER A 113 12.37 -10.68 12.56
C SER A 113 11.50 -11.91 12.35
N GLY A 114 11.97 -12.85 11.54
CA GLY A 114 11.28 -14.09 11.25
C GLY A 114 12.17 -15.31 11.44
N TRP A 115 11.72 -16.44 10.90
CA TRP A 115 12.51 -17.68 10.84
C TRP A 115 13.75 -17.54 9.95
N ILE A 116 13.67 -16.68 8.93
CA ILE A 116 14.76 -16.33 8.04
C ILE A 116 14.68 -14.83 7.85
N ASP A 117 15.74 -14.13 8.25
CA ASP A 117 15.88 -12.70 8.04
C ASP A 117 16.69 -12.44 6.78
N TYR A 118 16.17 -11.55 5.93
CA TYR A 118 16.92 -10.98 4.83
C TYR A 118 17.41 -9.61 5.25
N PHE A 119 18.67 -9.30 4.95
CA PHE A 119 19.32 -8.04 5.27
C PHE A 119 20.05 -7.49 4.04
N HIS A 120 20.28 -6.18 4.04
CA HIS A 120 21.13 -5.53 3.05
C HIS A 120 22.57 -5.47 3.56
N ASP A 121 22.76 -4.80 4.70
CA ASP A 121 24.09 -4.52 5.25
C ASP A 121 24.28 -5.13 6.64
N ASP A 122 23.27 -4.99 7.53
CA ASP A 122 23.34 -5.45 8.92
C ASP A 122 22.37 -6.63 9.18
N PRO A 123 22.88 -7.85 9.48
CA PRO A 123 22.06 -8.99 9.84
C PRO A 123 21.16 -8.77 11.06
N THR A 124 21.55 -7.89 12.00
CA THR A 124 20.77 -7.62 13.21
C THR A 124 19.51 -6.80 12.93
N ASP A 125 19.50 -6.06 11.81
CA ASP A 125 18.37 -5.27 11.32
C ASP A 125 17.59 -5.98 10.18
N GLY A 126 17.91 -7.26 9.95
CA GLY A 126 17.25 -8.09 8.95
C GLY A 126 15.75 -8.23 9.20
N VAL A 127 14.97 -8.29 8.12
CA VAL A 127 13.51 -8.42 8.14
C VAL A 127 13.12 -9.80 7.65
N GLY A 128 12.35 -10.53 8.45
CA GLY A 128 11.85 -11.86 8.12
C GLY A 128 10.34 -11.94 7.95
N HIS A 129 9.58 -10.95 8.45
CA HIS A 129 8.12 -10.96 8.38
C HIS A 129 7.52 -9.56 8.33
N VAL A 130 6.29 -9.46 7.84
CA VAL A 130 5.52 -8.21 7.75
C VAL A 130 4.03 -8.49 7.99
N GLY A 131 3.35 -7.55 8.64
CA GLY A 131 1.91 -7.55 8.85
C GLY A 131 1.34 -6.13 8.71
N ILE A 132 0.03 -6.04 8.46
CA ILE A 132 -0.70 -4.78 8.33
C ILE A 132 -1.53 -4.52 9.59
N VAL A 133 -1.37 -3.34 10.20
CA VAL A 133 -2.12 -2.95 11.40
C VAL A 133 -3.60 -2.81 11.05
N SER A 134 -4.47 -3.51 11.78
CA SER A 134 -5.90 -3.61 11.49
C SER A 134 -6.81 -2.88 12.47
N GLY A 135 -6.22 -2.20 13.46
CA GLY A 135 -6.92 -1.53 14.57
C GLY A 135 -6.89 -2.36 15.84
N ASP A 136 -7.43 -1.82 16.94
CA ASP A 136 -7.60 -2.54 18.22
C ASP A 136 -6.34 -3.27 18.72
N ASN A 137 -5.17 -2.64 18.54
CA ASN A 137 -3.87 -3.21 18.86
C ASN A 137 -3.64 -4.59 18.20
N ALA A 138 -4.07 -4.76 16.95
CA ALA A 138 -3.98 -5.98 16.18
C ALA A 138 -3.34 -5.76 14.79
N VAL A 139 -2.90 -6.88 14.20
CA VAL A 139 -2.23 -6.94 12.91
C VAL A 139 -2.69 -8.17 12.13
N ILE A 140 -3.00 -8.00 10.85
CA ILE A 140 -3.33 -9.10 9.94
C ILE A 140 -2.07 -9.47 9.15
N HIS A 141 -1.78 -10.76 9.06
CA HIS A 141 -0.59 -11.23 8.36
C HIS A 141 -0.76 -12.65 7.84
N ALA A 142 -0.06 -12.97 6.75
CA ALA A 142 0.07 -14.33 6.25
C ALA A 142 1.14 -15.06 7.07
N ALA A 143 0.73 -15.74 8.15
CA ALA A 143 1.61 -16.21 9.21
C ALA A 143 2.57 -17.33 8.78
N ASN A 144 2.03 -18.49 8.36
CA ASN A 144 2.80 -19.67 7.97
C ASN A 144 1.87 -20.75 7.38
N ARG A 145 2.44 -21.86 6.88
CA ARG A 145 1.68 -22.96 6.23
C ARG A 145 0.61 -23.61 7.12
N LYS A 146 0.76 -23.56 8.44
CA LYS A 146 -0.20 -24.15 9.39
C LYS A 146 -1.37 -23.22 9.66
N THR A 147 -1.09 -21.92 9.79
CA THR A 147 -2.06 -20.92 10.28
C THR A 147 -2.71 -20.12 9.14
N ASN A 148 -2.05 -20.04 7.97
CA ASN A 148 -2.44 -19.20 6.84
C ASN A 148 -2.52 -17.71 7.21
N VAL A 149 -3.50 -16.97 6.67
CA VAL A 149 -3.75 -15.57 7.03
C VAL A 149 -4.55 -15.51 8.33
N VAL A 150 -4.07 -14.70 9.27
CA VAL A 150 -4.64 -14.57 10.62
C VAL A 150 -4.52 -13.13 11.10
N GLU A 151 -5.39 -12.74 12.02
CA GLU A 151 -5.29 -11.50 12.81
C GLU A 151 -4.73 -11.86 14.19
N SER A 152 -3.63 -11.20 14.57
CA SER A 152 -2.92 -11.43 15.81
C SER A 152 -2.85 -10.14 16.64
N PRO A 153 -2.82 -10.20 17.97
CA PRO A 153 -2.44 -9.05 18.79
C PRO A 153 -1.06 -8.51 18.37
N LEU A 154 -0.94 -7.18 18.30
CA LEU A 154 0.26 -6.49 17.80
C LEU A 154 1.48 -6.79 18.67
N ASP A 155 1.31 -6.81 19.99
CA ASP A 155 2.37 -7.15 20.95
C ASP A 155 2.91 -8.58 20.75
N LYS A 156 2.02 -9.54 20.47
CA LYS A 156 2.38 -10.93 20.16
C LYS A 156 3.06 -11.05 18.81
N PHE A 157 2.63 -10.28 17.82
CA PHE A 157 3.26 -10.26 16.50
C PHE A 157 4.67 -9.66 16.55
N VAL A 158 4.86 -8.58 17.30
CA VAL A 158 6.16 -7.94 17.48
C VAL A 158 7.10 -8.79 18.32
N GLY A 159 6.60 -9.40 19.40
CA GLY A 159 7.41 -10.19 20.33
C GLY A 159 8.48 -9.35 21.05
N LYS A 160 9.25 -9.98 21.96
CA LYS A 160 10.17 -9.25 22.85
C LYS A 160 11.30 -8.49 22.14
N ASN A 161 11.85 -9.03 21.04
CA ASN A 161 12.99 -8.45 20.32
C ASN A 161 12.79 -8.47 18.79
N GLY A 162 11.54 -8.66 18.35
CA GLY A 162 11.25 -8.91 16.95
C GLY A 162 11.06 -7.65 16.12
N PHE A 163 10.86 -6.47 16.73
CA PHE A 163 10.60 -5.25 15.97
C PHE A 163 11.76 -4.89 15.02
N ARG A 164 11.43 -4.60 13.76
CA ARG A 164 12.35 -4.15 12.71
C ARG A 164 11.84 -2.89 12.01
N GLY A 165 10.95 -2.14 12.65
CA GLY A 165 10.40 -0.90 12.10
C GLY A 165 8.95 -0.99 11.68
N ALA A 166 8.34 0.17 11.48
CA ALA A 166 6.99 0.32 10.96
C ALA A 166 6.96 1.43 9.91
N ARG A 167 6.11 1.27 8.90
CA ARG A 167 6.02 2.19 7.75
C ARG A 167 4.58 2.57 7.41
N ARG A 168 4.40 3.85 7.09
CA ARG A 168 3.14 4.43 6.62
C ARG A 168 3.24 4.81 5.15
N TYR A 169 2.35 4.22 4.34
CA TYR A 169 2.30 4.47 2.88
C TYR A 169 1.15 5.40 2.49
N ILE A 170 0.16 5.56 3.36
CA ILE A 170 -0.96 6.50 3.17
C ILE A 170 -0.88 7.49 4.34
N PRO A 171 -0.55 8.77 4.10
CA PRO A 171 -0.36 9.73 5.17
C PRO A 171 -1.60 9.93 6.04
N LYS A 172 -1.40 10.07 7.34
CA LYS A 172 -2.48 10.33 8.30
C LYS A 172 -3.07 11.72 8.07
N GLY A 173 -4.39 11.80 8.01
CA GLY A 173 -5.10 13.09 7.88
C GLY A 173 -5.02 13.74 6.49
N VAL A 174 -4.44 13.05 5.50
CA VAL A 174 -4.39 13.52 4.11
C VAL A 174 -5.28 12.63 3.24
N GLU A 175 -6.17 13.24 2.45
CA GLU A 175 -7.04 12.47 1.57
C GLU A 175 -6.27 11.91 0.36
N THR A 176 -5.92 10.62 0.44
CA THR A 176 -5.36 9.85 -0.68
C THR A 176 -6.49 9.12 -1.42
N LEU A 177 -6.74 9.51 -2.67
CA LEU A 177 -7.69 8.84 -3.56
C LEU A 177 -7.06 7.62 -4.23
N THR A 178 -7.87 6.65 -4.63
CA THR A 178 -7.50 5.64 -5.63
C THR A 178 -8.30 5.91 -6.88
N LEU A 179 -7.62 6.08 -8.00
CA LEU A 179 -8.20 6.24 -9.30
C LEU A 179 -8.00 4.95 -10.10
N GLU A 180 -9.08 4.46 -10.72
CA GLU A 180 -8.98 3.54 -11.84
C GLU A 180 -8.75 4.34 -13.13
N THR A 181 -7.72 3.96 -13.87
CA THR A 181 -7.30 4.60 -15.10
C THR A 181 -8.00 3.96 -16.30
N PRO A 182 -8.47 4.76 -17.28
CA PRO A 182 -9.07 4.20 -18.49
C PRO A 182 -8.00 3.48 -19.32
N SER A 183 -8.40 2.43 -20.05
CA SER A 183 -7.49 1.65 -20.90
C SER A 183 -6.84 2.45 -22.02
N SER A 184 -7.41 3.60 -22.38
CA SER A 184 -6.87 4.53 -23.38
C SER A 184 -5.72 5.40 -22.88
N ARG A 185 -5.35 5.32 -21.60
CA ARG A 185 -4.30 6.16 -21.00
C ARG A 185 -3.35 5.32 -20.15
N GLU A 186 -2.07 5.56 -20.35
CA GLU A 186 -1.02 5.06 -19.48
C GLU A 186 -0.75 6.08 -18.37
N VAL A 187 -0.63 5.57 -17.14
CA VAL A 187 -0.24 6.35 -15.96
C VAL A 187 0.78 5.49 -15.23
N GLU A 188 2.03 5.94 -15.20
CA GLU A 188 3.12 5.25 -14.51
C GLU A 188 3.23 5.75 -13.06
N ILE A 189 3.12 7.06 -12.88
CA ILE A 189 3.22 7.75 -11.60
C ILE A 189 2.09 8.77 -11.43
N ALA A 190 1.77 9.12 -10.19
CA ALA A 190 0.72 10.08 -9.89
C ALA A 190 0.97 11.48 -10.49
N ASP A 191 2.23 11.85 -10.79
CA ASP A 191 2.54 13.12 -11.46
C ASP A 191 2.05 13.16 -12.91
N ASP A 192 1.89 12.03 -13.59
CA ASP A 192 1.35 11.99 -14.95
C ASP A 192 -0.06 12.59 -15.02
N LEU A 193 -0.83 12.45 -13.92
CA LEU A 193 -2.14 13.06 -13.78
C LEU A 193 -2.08 14.59 -13.88
N ARG A 194 -1.02 15.22 -13.34
CA ARG A 194 -0.81 16.68 -13.45
C ARG A 194 -0.77 17.08 -14.93
N TRP A 195 0.03 16.40 -15.73
CA TRP A 195 0.20 16.71 -17.15
C TRP A 195 -1.06 16.45 -17.96
N ILE A 196 -1.75 15.33 -17.69
CA ILE A 196 -3.04 14.99 -18.29
C ILE A 196 -4.08 16.08 -18.03
N ILE A 197 -4.15 16.59 -16.80
CA ILE A 197 -5.09 17.65 -16.42
C ILE A 197 -4.70 18.98 -17.08
N LEU A 198 -3.42 19.39 -17.02
CA LEU A 198 -2.95 20.65 -17.62
C LEU A 198 -3.22 20.72 -19.13
N GLN A 199 -3.06 19.61 -19.84
CA GLN A 199 -3.36 19.52 -21.28
C GLN A 199 -4.85 19.73 -21.60
N SER A 200 -5.72 19.39 -20.64
CA SER A 200 -7.17 19.53 -20.75
C SER A 200 -7.67 20.94 -20.39
N LEU A 201 -6.81 21.79 -19.83
CA LEU A 201 -7.17 23.16 -19.48
C LEU A 201 -7.13 24.11 -20.69
N PRO A 202 -8.00 25.15 -20.73
CA PRO A 202 -7.87 26.27 -21.65
C PRO A 202 -6.49 26.91 -21.54
N ARG A 203 -5.92 27.43 -22.64
CA ARG A 203 -4.55 27.98 -22.68
C ARG A 203 -4.27 29.00 -21.57
N GLY A 204 -5.24 29.84 -21.21
CA GLY A 204 -5.09 30.88 -20.16
C GLY A 204 -5.11 30.38 -18.72
N LYS A 205 -5.36 29.08 -18.46
CA LYS A 205 -5.39 28.48 -17.11
C LYS A 205 -4.20 27.52 -16.86
N ARG A 206 -3.22 27.47 -17.77
CA ARG A 206 -2.09 26.53 -17.69
C ARG A 206 -0.87 27.05 -16.93
N SER A 207 -0.83 28.35 -16.63
CA SER A 207 0.26 29.06 -15.95
C SER A 207 0.01 29.18 -14.46
#